data_AF-A0A934U300-F1
#
_entry.id   AF-A0A934U300-F1
#
_cell.length_a   1.000
_cell.length_b   1.000
_cell.length_c   1.000
_cell.angle_alpha   90.00
_cell.angle_beta   90.00
_cell.angle_gamma   90.00
#
_symmetry.space_group_name_H-M   'P 1'
#
loop_
_entity.id
_entity.type
_entity.pdbx_description
1 polymer ?
#
loop_
_entity_poly.entity_id
_entity_poly.type
_entity_poly.pdbx_seq_one_letter_code
_entity_poly.pdbx_strand_id
1 'polypeptide(L)'
;MAKLAEHSPLGHAVVDSAAADLGVSRRQVYLLLAKWRAGGGVVSSLLPAKSSGGRAGERLADEVEAIVRFVLQTRYLTRQRPTTTSVFRDIKRQCMIRGFSAPSRGTVERRIAKLDAEKTVTARYAKDAARTR
;
A
#
# COMPACT_ATOMS: atom_id res chain seq x y z
N MET A 1 17.81 16.08 8.76
CA MET A 1 17.10 16.52 7.52
C MET A 1 16.65 17.95 7.59
N ALA A 2 15.87 18.39 8.60
CA ALA A 2 15.45 19.79 8.78
C ALA A 2 16.61 20.80 8.63
N LYS A 3 17.67 20.65 9.44
CA LYS A 3 18.88 21.50 9.39
C LYS A 3 19.57 21.53 8.02
N LEU A 4 19.57 20.41 7.27
CA LEU A 4 20.12 20.37 5.91
C LEU A 4 19.18 20.99 4.87
N ALA A 5 17.87 20.98 5.11
CA ALA A 5 16.90 21.51 4.15
C ALA A 5 16.87 23.05 4.13
N GLU A 6 17.19 23.68 5.27
CA GLU A 6 17.21 25.13 5.51
C GLU A 6 18.35 25.86 4.75
N HIS A 7 19.46 25.18 4.50
CA HIS A 7 20.65 25.76 3.87
C HIS A 7 20.66 25.42 2.38
N SER A 8 20.12 26.28 1.52
CA SER A 8 20.20 26.12 0.06
C SER A 8 20.91 27.32 -0.58
N PRO A 9 21.97 27.11 -1.40
CA PRO A 9 22.49 25.83 -1.90
C PRO A 9 23.34 25.05 -0.86
N LEU A 10 23.28 23.72 -0.93
CA LEU A 10 24.09 22.82 -0.11
C LEU A 10 25.45 22.57 -0.77
N GLY A 11 26.54 22.90 -0.08
CA GLY A 11 27.89 22.52 -0.50
C GLY A 11 28.11 21.01 -0.44
N HIS A 12 28.90 20.47 -1.37
CA HIS A 12 29.19 19.03 -1.44
C HIS A 12 29.76 18.47 -0.13
N ALA A 13 30.65 19.21 0.55
CA ALA A 13 31.22 18.79 1.83
C ALA A 13 30.15 18.58 2.93
N VAL A 14 29.10 19.41 2.96
CA VAL A 14 27.98 19.26 3.92
C VAL A 14 27.18 18.00 3.63
N VAL A 15 26.97 17.69 2.35
CA VAL A 15 26.27 16.48 1.92
C VAL A 15 27.10 15.23 2.20
N ASP A 16 28.42 15.29 2.02
CA ASP A 16 29.34 14.20 2.32
C ASP A 16 29.41 13.90 3.83
N SER A 17 29.49 14.93 4.67
CA SER A 17 29.40 14.77 6.13
C SER A 17 28.08 14.11 6.53
N ALA A 18 26.96 14.62 6.02
CA ALA A 18 25.66 14.04 6.34
C ALA A 18 25.48 12.62 5.80
N ALA A 19 26.08 12.30 4.66
CA ALA A 19 26.10 10.94 4.11
C ALA A 19 26.85 9.99 5.04
N ALA A 20 28.01 10.40 5.55
CA ALA A 20 28.80 9.65 6.52
C ALA A 20 28.04 9.47 7.85
N ASP A 21 27.47 10.55 8.41
CA ASP A 21 26.73 10.52 9.67
C ASP A 21 25.50 9.60 9.62
N LEU A 22 24.83 9.54 8.47
CA LEU A 22 23.64 8.73 8.25
C LEU A 22 23.96 7.32 7.73
N GLY A 23 25.22 7.04 7.39
CA GLY A 23 25.64 5.77 6.78
C GLY A 23 24.99 5.50 5.43
N VAL A 24 24.69 6.54 4.65
CA VAL A 24 24.02 6.42 3.34
C VAL A 24 24.85 7.07 2.23
N SER A 25 24.54 6.76 0.97
CA SER A 25 25.20 7.44 -0.15
C SER A 25 24.77 8.90 -0.29
N ARG A 26 25.63 9.75 -0.87
CA ARG A 26 25.27 11.13 -1.27
C ARG A 26 23.95 11.21 -2.05
N ARG A 27 23.75 10.28 -2.98
CA ARG A 27 22.50 10.16 -3.75
C ARG A 27 21.30 10.01 -2.82
N GLN A 28 21.41 9.17 -1.79
CA GLN A 28 20.34 8.95 -0.83
C GLN A 28 20.05 10.20 0.00
N VAL A 29 21.08 10.99 0.38
CA VAL A 29 20.89 12.28 1.07
C VAL A 29 20.05 13.23 0.23
N TYR A 30 20.35 13.38 -1.07
CA TYR A 30 19.54 14.21 -1.97
C TYR A 30 18.11 13.69 -2.13
N LEU A 31 17.91 12.37 -2.20
CA LEU A 31 16.55 11.79 -2.24
C LEU A 31 15.76 12.07 -0.96
N LEU A 32 16.39 11.98 0.20
CA LEU A 32 15.75 12.30 1.48
C LEU A 32 15.41 13.78 1.58
N LEU A 33 16.28 14.68 1.10
CA LEU A 33 16.01 16.11 1.02
C LEU A 33 14.86 16.45 0.06
N ALA A 34 14.82 15.82 -1.11
CA ALA A 34 13.73 15.98 -2.06
C ALA A 34 12.39 15.55 -1.45
N LYS A 35 12.36 14.39 -0.77
CA LYS A 35 11.17 13.91 -0.06
C LYS A 35 10.74 14.82 1.08
N TRP A 36 11.71 15.30 1.88
CA TRP A 36 11.46 16.24 2.96
C TRP A 36 10.80 17.52 2.47
N ARG A 37 11.33 18.11 1.38
CA ARG A 37 10.78 19.33 0.77
C ARG A 37 9.40 19.08 0.15
N ALA A 38 9.23 17.99 -0.58
CA ALA A 38 7.95 17.63 -1.19
C ALA A 38 6.85 17.34 -0.16
N GLY A 39 7.23 16.78 1.00
CA GLY A 39 6.32 16.49 2.10
C GLY A 39 6.15 17.63 3.10
N GLY A 40 6.55 18.86 2.79
CA GLY A 40 6.34 20.01 3.68
C GLY A 40 7.14 19.98 4.98
N GLY A 41 8.24 19.21 5.03
CA GLY A 41 9.14 19.17 6.17
C GLY A 41 8.66 18.36 7.38
N VAL A 42 7.68 17.46 7.21
CA VAL A 42 7.28 16.53 8.29
C VAL A 42 8.06 15.22 8.23
N VAL A 43 8.32 14.61 9.39
CA VAL A 43 9.08 13.36 9.50
C VAL A 43 8.40 12.20 8.74
N SER A 44 7.08 12.18 8.69
CA SER A 44 6.32 11.16 7.94
C SER A 44 6.61 11.14 6.44
N SER A 45 7.10 12.25 5.87
CA SER A 45 7.51 12.31 4.45
C SER A 45 8.72 11.45 4.12
N LEU A 46 9.54 11.12 5.12
CA LEU A 46 10.73 10.29 4.95
C LEU A 46 10.43 8.80 5.04
N LEU A 47 9.22 8.43 5.47
CA LEU A 47 8.82 7.04 5.52
C LEU A 47 8.94 6.40 4.13
N PRO A 48 9.38 5.12 4.04
CA PRO A 48 9.34 4.39 2.79
C PRO A 48 7.95 4.46 2.21
N ALA A 49 7.84 4.88 0.95
CA ALA A 49 6.58 4.80 0.24
C ALA A 49 6.13 3.33 0.25
N LYS A 50 4.84 3.10 0.48
CA LYS A 50 4.27 1.77 0.34
C LYS A 50 4.53 1.31 -1.10
N SER A 51 5.30 0.24 -1.25
CA SER A 51 5.60 -0.30 -2.58
C SER A 51 4.29 -0.54 -3.31
N SER A 52 4.16 -0.05 -4.54
CA SER A 52 3.02 -0.35 -5.41
C SER A 52 2.99 -1.81 -5.88
N GLY A 53 3.91 -2.65 -5.38
CA GLY A 53 4.25 -3.94 -5.96
C GLY A 53 5.31 -3.74 -7.04
N GLY A 54 6.44 -4.43 -6.93
CA GLY A 54 7.52 -4.38 -7.93
C GLY A 54 7.09 -4.98 -9.28
N ARG A 55 8.01 -5.00 -10.26
CA ARG A 55 7.89 -5.71 -11.57
C ARG A 55 7.73 -7.22 -11.35
N ALA A 56 6.53 -7.63 -10.97
CA ALA A 56 6.02 -9.00 -10.76
C ALA A 56 4.73 -8.97 -9.88
N GLY A 57 4.32 -7.79 -9.40
CA GLY A 57 3.09 -7.59 -8.63
C GLY A 57 1.86 -7.38 -9.51
N GLU A 58 1.17 -8.47 -9.82
CA GLU A 58 -0.29 -8.60 -9.68
C GLU A 58 -1.19 -7.49 -10.27
N ARG A 59 -1.08 -7.18 -11.55
CA ARG A 59 -2.23 -6.63 -12.27
C ARG A 59 -3.02 -7.78 -12.88
N LEU A 60 -4.08 -8.19 -12.20
CA LEU A 60 -5.19 -8.85 -12.88
C LEU A 60 -5.68 -7.91 -13.98
N ALA A 61 -6.15 -8.47 -15.09
CA ALA A 61 -6.92 -7.69 -16.06
C ALA A 61 -8.06 -6.97 -15.31
N ASP A 62 -8.37 -5.73 -15.71
CA ASP A 62 -9.29 -4.87 -14.96
C ASP A 62 -10.68 -5.53 -14.80
N GLU A 63 -11.07 -6.36 -15.76
CA GLU A 63 -12.29 -7.17 -15.78
C GLU A 63 -12.26 -8.27 -14.71
N VAL A 64 -11.13 -8.96 -14.57
CA VAL A 64 -10.94 -10.01 -13.55
C VAL A 64 -10.91 -9.40 -12.17
N GLU A 65 -10.24 -8.25 -12.02
CA GLU A 65 -10.25 -7.50 -10.77
C GLU A 65 -11.67 -7.01 -10.42
N ALA A 66 -12.46 -6.58 -11.40
CA ALA A 66 -13.85 -6.20 -11.19
C ALA A 66 -14.71 -7.37 -10.71
N ILE A 67 -14.53 -8.57 -11.27
CA ILE A 67 -15.19 -9.80 -10.80
C ILE A 67 -14.81 -10.11 -9.36
N VAL A 68 -13.51 -10.06 -9.04
CA VAL A 68 -13.02 -10.30 -7.66
C VAL A 68 -13.65 -9.31 -6.69
N ARG A 69 -13.62 -8.01 -7.00
CA ARG A 69 -14.24 -6.97 -6.16
C ARG A 69 -15.73 -7.22 -5.96
N PHE A 70 -16.45 -7.52 -7.04
CA PHE A 70 -17.89 -7.77 -7.00
C PHE A 70 -18.24 -8.96 -6.09
N VAL A 71 -17.55 -10.09 -6.23
CA VAL A 71 -17.81 -11.28 -5.40
C VAL A 71 -17.43 -11.00 -3.93
N LEU A 72 -16.33 -10.30 -3.68
CA LEU A 72 -15.95 -9.94 -2.31
C LEU A 72 -17.00 -9.03 -1.65
N GLN A 73 -17.52 -8.04 -2.37
CA GLN A 73 -18.56 -7.15 -1.84
C GLN A 73 -19.89 -7.87 -1.60
N THR A 74 -20.31 -8.73 -2.53
CA THR A 74 -21.64 -9.37 -2.49
C THR A 74 -21.68 -10.63 -1.62
N ARG A 75 -20.57 -11.33 -1.43
CA ARG A 75 -20.50 -12.60 -0.69
C ARG A 75 -19.65 -12.49 0.56
N TYR A 76 -18.42 -11.98 0.47
CA TYR A 76 -17.48 -11.97 1.60
C TYR A 76 -17.82 -10.92 2.67
N LEU A 77 -18.30 -9.75 2.26
CA LEU A 77 -18.71 -8.69 3.19
C LEU A 77 -20.06 -8.96 3.88
N THR A 78 -20.73 -10.06 3.57
CA THR A 78 -22.03 -10.40 4.16
C THR A 78 -21.91 -11.06 5.53
N ARG A 79 -22.98 -10.99 6.32
CA ARG A 79 -23.06 -11.53 7.68
C ARG A 79 -22.83 -13.05 7.75
N GLN A 80 -23.01 -13.76 6.63
CA GLN A 80 -22.85 -15.21 6.52
C GLN A 80 -21.38 -15.68 6.49
N ARG A 81 -20.40 -14.77 6.32
CA ARG A 81 -18.95 -15.05 6.34
C ARG A 81 -18.57 -16.35 5.59
N PRO A 82 -18.82 -16.42 4.27
CA PRO A 82 -18.41 -17.59 3.48
C PRO A 82 -16.90 -17.81 3.58
N THR A 83 -16.48 -19.07 3.57
CA THR A 83 -15.06 -19.43 3.60
C THR A 83 -14.33 -18.91 2.37
N THR A 84 -13.03 -18.61 2.51
CA THR A 84 -12.15 -18.20 1.40
C THR A 84 -12.24 -19.16 0.21
N THR A 85 -12.35 -20.46 0.47
CA THR A 85 -12.51 -21.49 -0.56
C THR A 85 -13.82 -21.33 -1.34
N SER A 86 -14.93 -20.99 -0.67
CA SER A 86 -16.22 -20.75 -1.32
C SER A 86 -16.16 -19.52 -2.23
N VAL A 87 -15.62 -18.41 -1.70
CA VAL A 87 -15.40 -17.17 -2.45
C VAL A 87 -14.51 -17.40 -3.68
N PHE A 88 -13.44 -18.18 -3.54
CA PHE A 88 -12.56 -18.54 -4.65
C PHE A 88 -13.29 -19.34 -5.74
N ARG A 89 -14.11 -20.32 -5.35
CA ARG A 89 -14.91 -21.11 -6.31
C ARG A 89 -15.87 -20.24 -7.10
N ASP A 90 -16.51 -19.28 -6.44
CA ASP A 90 -17.43 -18.34 -7.09
C ASP A 90 -16.69 -17.41 -8.07
N ILE A 91 -15.55 -16.86 -7.67
CA ILE A 91 -14.69 -16.05 -8.55
C ILE A 91 -14.26 -16.86 -9.77
N LYS A 92 -13.79 -18.09 -9.56
CA LYS A 92 -13.38 -19.00 -10.64
C LYS A 92 -14.53 -19.26 -11.61
N ARG A 93 -15.73 -19.55 -11.09
CA ARG A 93 -16.93 -19.77 -11.90
C ARG A 93 -17.28 -18.52 -12.73
N GLN A 94 -17.28 -17.33 -12.13
CA GLN A 94 -17.61 -16.09 -12.84
C GLN A 94 -16.57 -15.71 -13.90
N CYS A 95 -15.29 -15.96 -13.64
CA CYS A 95 -14.24 -15.77 -14.64
C CYS A 95 -14.45 -16.71 -15.83
N MET A 96 -14.71 -18.00 -15.58
CA MET A 96 -14.94 -19.00 -16.62
C MET A 96 -16.17 -18.67 -17.49
N ILE A 97 -17.29 -18.28 -16.89
CA ILE A 97 -18.51 -17.91 -17.63
C ILE A 97 -18.27 -16.72 -18.57
N ARG A 98 -17.35 -15.82 -18.20
CA ARG A 98 -17.02 -14.62 -18.97
C ARG A 98 -15.79 -14.81 -19.87
N GLY A 99 -15.25 -16.03 -19.97
CA GLY A 99 -14.09 -16.34 -20.82
C GLY A 99 -12.74 -15.84 -20.30
N PHE A 100 -12.64 -15.45 -19.02
CA PHE A 100 -11.41 -14.97 -18.41
C PHE A 100 -10.65 -16.07 -17.67
N SER A 101 -9.31 -15.97 -17.67
CA SER A 101 -8.47 -16.79 -16.81
C SER A 101 -8.70 -16.44 -15.34
N ALA A 102 -9.08 -17.45 -14.54
CA ALA A 102 -9.30 -17.25 -13.12
C ALA A 102 -7.98 -16.85 -12.41
N PRO A 103 -8.05 -15.93 -11.42
CA PRO A 103 -6.89 -15.57 -10.61
C PRO A 103 -6.40 -16.78 -9.80
N SER A 104 -5.14 -16.74 -9.38
CA SER A 104 -4.63 -17.73 -8.43
C SER A 104 -5.32 -17.60 -7.07
N ARG A 105 -5.37 -18.69 -6.31
CA ARG A 105 -5.93 -18.68 -4.95
C ARG A 105 -5.21 -17.67 -4.04
N GLY A 106 -3.88 -17.60 -4.13
CA GLY A 106 -3.07 -16.65 -3.36
C GLY A 106 -3.39 -15.18 -3.69
N THR A 107 -3.75 -14.89 -4.95
CA THR A 107 -4.21 -13.54 -5.34
C THR A 107 -5.51 -13.16 -4.64
N VAL A 108 -6.48 -14.08 -4.57
CA VAL A 108 -7.76 -13.85 -3.88
C VAL A 108 -7.54 -13.68 -2.37
N GLU A 109 -6.68 -14.51 -1.77
CA GLU A 109 -6.31 -14.41 -0.34
C GLU A 109 -5.66 -13.06 0.00
N ARG A 110 -4.75 -12.56 -0.85
CA ARG A 110 -4.15 -11.21 -0.68
C ARG A 110 -5.19 -10.10 -0.75
N ARG A 111 -6.17 -10.21 -1.65
CA ARG A 111 -7.26 -9.22 -1.76
C ARG A 111 -8.16 -9.22 -0.53
N ILE A 112 -8.49 -10.40 -0.01
CA ILE A 112 -9.23 -10.55 1.25
C ILE A 112 -8.45 -9.94 2.42
N ALA A 113 -7.16 -10.28 2.56
CA ALA A 113 -6.32 -9.74 3.63
C ALA A 113 -6.22 -8.21 3.58
N LYS A 114 -6.14 -7.63 2.38
CA LYS A 114 -6.15 -6.17 2.19
C LYS A 114 -7.48 -5.55 2.67
N LEU A 115 -8.61 -6.15 2.29
CA LEU A 115 -9.95 -5.72 2.73
C LEU A 115 -10.10 -5.80 4.26
N ASP A 116 -9.61 -6.86 4.89
CA ASP A 116 -9.69 -7.02 6.34
C ASP A 116 -8.76 -6.05 7.09
N ALA A 117 -7.58 -5.75 6.53
CA ALA A 117 -6.70 -4.71 7.04
C ALA A 117 -7.37 -3.33 6.97
N GLU A 118 -7.99 -2.97 5.85
CA GLU A 118 -8.72 -1.71 5.67
C GLU A 118 -9.86 -1.58 6.69
N LYS A 119 -10.69 -2.63 6.86
CA LYS A 119 -11.74 -2.64 7.91
C LYS A 119 -11.19 -2.49 9.31
N THR A 120 -10.09 -3.17 9.62
CA THR A 120 -9.46 -3.11 10.95
C THR A 120 -8.96 -1.71 11.25
N VAL A 121 -8.35 -1.06 10.26
CA VAL A 121 -7.88 0.33 10.36
C VAL A 121 -9.06 1.28 10.57
N THR A 122 -10.11 1.19 9.74
CA THR A 122 -11.33 2.00 9.90
C THR A 122 -11.99 1.80 11.27
N ALA A 123 -12.07 0.57 11.75
CA ALA A 123 -12.64 0.26 13.06
C ALA A 123 -11.80 0.81 14.23
N ARG A 124 -10.47 0.84 14.11
CA ARG A 124 -9.58 1.46 15.11
C ARG A 124 -9.78 2.97 15.17
N TYR A 125 -9.74 3.64 14.01
CA TYR A 125 -9.98 5.09 13.96
C TYR A 125 -11.38 5.48 14.43
N ALA A 126 -12.40 4.66 14.15
CA ALA A 126 -13.75 4.90 14.67
C ALA A 126 -13.82 4.77 16.21
N LYS A 127 -13.07 3.84 16.80
CA LYS A 127 -12.94 3.72 18.27
C LYS A 127 -12.20 4.92 18.87
N ASP A 128 -11.13 5.39 18.24
CA ASP A 128 -10.35 6.54 18.71
C ASP A 128 -11.18 7.84 18.63
N ALA A 129 -11.97 8.01 17.56
CA ALA A 129 -12.89 9.12 17.41
C ALA A 129 -14.03 9.09 18.45
N ALA A 130 -14.54 7.91 18.80
CA ALA A 130 -15.57 7.75 19.83
C ALA A 130 -15.04 8.01 21.26
N ARG A 131 -13.74 7.85 21.50
CA ARG A 131 -13.10 8.08 22.81
C ARG A 131 -12.79 9.56 23.09
N THR A 132 -12.86 10.41 22.06
CA THR A 132 -12.51 11.84 22.12
C THR A 132 -13.76 12.75 22.25
N ARG A 133 -14.91 12.19 22.66
CA ARG A 133 -16.16 12.91 22.94
C ARG A 133 -16.60 12.62 24.36
#